data_AF-A0A959TGZ5-F1
#
_entry.id   AF-A0A959TGZ5-F1
#
_cell.length_a   1.000
_cell.length_b   1.000
_cell.length_c   1.000
_cell.angle_alpha   90.00
_cell.angle_beta   90.00
_cell.angle_gamma   90.00
#
_symmetry.space_group_name_H-M   'P 1'
#
loop_
_entity.id
_entity.type
_entity.pdbx_description
1 polymer ?
#
loop_
_entity_poly.entity_id
_entity_poly.type
_entity_poly.pdbx_seq_one_letter_code
_entity_poly.pdbx_strand_id
1 'polypeptide(L)'
;MSDLGEFPDRLLLFDGICSLCNASVRFVLRHDRRQRIHFAPLQSGLARDLLARHGRDLKALNSLVYLRKGRLLTRSRGALELARDLGFPWA
;
A
#
# COMPACT_ATOMS: atom_id res chain seq x y z
N MET A 1 -2.11 15.06 18.07
CA MET A 1 -1.84 15.63 16.73
C MET A 1 -0.36 15.47 16.46
N SER A 2 0.02 15.22 15.20
CA SER A 2 1.40 15.10 14.67
C SER A 2 2.03 13.72 14.79
N ASP A 3 1.96 12.93 13.71
CA ASP A 3 2.92 11.84 13.41
C ASP A 3 2.59 11.11 12.09
N LEU A 4 1.42 11.34 11.48
CA LEU A 4 1.16 10.91 10.10
C LEU A 4 1.85 11.78 9.04
N GLY A 5 2.61 12.81 9.44
CA GLY A 5 3.37 13.67 8.53
C GLY A 5 4.61 13.00 7.93
N GLU A 6 5.06 11.87 8.49
CA GLU A 6 6.24 11.15 8.01
C GLU A 6 5.92 10.13 6.90
N PHE A 7 4.67 9.72 6.77
CA PHE A 7 4.25 8.71 5.78
C PHE A 7 3.59 9.38 4.58
N PRO A 8 3.89 8.92 3.35
CA PRO A 8 3.24 9.48 2.17
C PRO A 8 1.73 9.18 2.19
N ASP A 9 0.94 10.10 1.61
CA ASP A 9 -0.52 9.98 1.50
C ASP A 9 -0.99 8.67 0.84
N ARG A 10 -0.15 8.09 -0.03
CA ARG A 10 -0.41 6.85 -0.75
C ARG A 10 0.81 5.95 -0.64
N LEU A 11 0.77 4.99 0.27
CA LEU A 11 1.85 4.03 0.47
C LEU A 11 1.35 2.60 0.25
N LEU A 12 1.95 1.91 -0.71
CA LEU A 12 1.72 0.51 -0.95
C LEU A 12 2.78 -0.32 -0.23
N LEU A 13 2.36 -1.05 0.78
CA LEU A 13 3.17 -2.05 1.45
C LEU A 13 2.91 -3.42 0.82
N PHE A 14 3.98 -4.10 0.42
CA PHE A 14 3.88 -5.42 -0.21
C PHE A 14 4.84 -6.41 0.45
N ASP A 15 4.44 -7.68 0.50
CA ASP A 15 5.31 -8.78 0.87
C ASP A 15 5.85 -9.42 -0.41
N GLY A 16 7.16 -9.25 -0.67
CA GLY A 16 7.82 -9.65 -1.92
C GLY A 16 7.85 -11.16 -2.18
N ILE A 17 7.25 -11.95 -1.29
CA ILE A 17 7.23 -13.41 -1.33
C ILE A 17 6.10 -13.94 -2.23
N CYS A 18 5.03 -13.15 -2.46
CA CYS A 18 3.89 -13.60 -3.27
C CYS A 18 3.95 -13.04 -4.71
N SER A 19 3.89 -13.93 -5.71
CA SER A 19 3.85 -13.59 -7.14
C SER A 19 2.66 -12.69 -7.49
N LEU A 20 1.52 -12.85 -6.81
CA LEU A 20 0.34 -12.00 -6.98
C LEU A 20 0.59 -10.57 -6.50
N CYS A 21 1.25 -10.39 -5.35
CA CYS A 21 1.61 -9.06 -4.85
C CYS A 21 2.55 -8.35 -5.82
N ASN A 22 3.53 -9.07 -6.36
CA ASN A 22 4.43 -8.53 -7.37
C ASN A 22 3.68 -8.16 -8.67
N ALA A 23 2.71 -8.98 -9.11
CA ALA A 23 1.87 -8.67 -10.26
C ALA A 23 1.03 -7.40 -10.03
N SER A 24 0.46 -7.22 -8.84
CA SER A 24 -0.27 -6.00 -8.46
C SER A 24 0.64 -4.78 -8.42
N VAL A 25 1.82 -4.87 -7.79
CA VAL A 25 2.81 -3.78 -7.77
C VAL A 25 3.20 -3.37 -9.18
N ARG A 26 3.52 -4.34 -10.06
CA ARG A 26 3.84 -4.08 -11.46
C ARG A 26 2.66 -3.47 -12.22
N PHE A 27 1.43 -3.90 -11.95
CA PHE A 27 0.24 -3.31 -12.55
C PHE A 27 0.12 -1.83 -12.19
N VAL A 28 0.32 -1.50 -10.92
CA VAL A 28 0.27 -0.13 -10.39
C VAL A 28 1.39 0.71 -10.99
N LEU A 29 2.63 0.21 -11.00
CA LEU A 29 3.76 0.90 -11.61
C LEU A 29 3.54 1.21 -13.10
N ARG A 30 2.86 0.33 -13.83
CA ARG A 30 2.53 0.56 -15.25
C ARG A 30 1.42 1.60 -15.46
N HIS A 31 0.47 1.70 -14.54
CA HIS A 31 -0.70 2.58 -14.68
C HIS A 31 -0.61 3.89 -13.91
N ASP A 32 0.28 3.99 -12.91
CA ASP A 32 0.51 5.21 -12.14
C ASP A 32 1.34 6.21 -12.93
N ARG A 33 0.72 6.79 -13.97
CA ARG A 33 1.34 7.81 -14.84
C ARG A 33 1.74 9.08 -14.08
N ARG A 34 1.18 9.29 -12.88
CA ARG A 34 1.41 10.47 -12.04
C ARG A 34 2.38 10.19 -10.88
N GLN A 35 2.92 8.98 -10.78
CA GLN A 35 3.86 8.54 -9.73
C GLN A 35 3.42 8.97 -8.32
N ARG A 36 2.12 8.87 -8.03
CA ARG A 36 1.54 9.33 -6.76
C ARG A 36 1.60 8.26 -5.68
N ILE A 37 1.88 7.02 -6.04
CA ILE A 37 1.86 5.87 -5.14
C ILE A 37 3.30 5.49 -4.81
N HIS A 38 3.61 5.51 -3.51
CA HIS A 38 4.89 5.06 -2.99
C HIS A 38 4.84 3.58 -2.69
N PHE A 39 5.98 2.90 -2.74
CA PHE A 39 6.07 1.46 -2.46
C PHE A 39 7.11 1.23 -1.38
N ALA A 40 6.77 0.41 -0.38
CA ALA A 40 7.73 -0.06 0.61
C ALA A 40 7.50 -1.53 0.94
N PRO A 41 8.56 -2.30 1.24
CA PRO A 41 8.38 -3.69 1.65
C PRO A 41 7.75 -3.76 3.05
N LEU A 42 6.86 -4.73 3.28
CA LEU A 42 6.24 -4.98 4.59
C LEU A 42 7.30 -5.23 5.68
N GLN A 43 8.46 -5.75 5.29
CA GLN A 43 9.58 -6.08 6.18
C GLN A 43 10.41 -4.85 6.58
N SER A 44 10.12 -3.66 6.03
CA SER A 44 10.81 -2.43 6.39
C SER A 44 10.44 -1.94 7.80
N GLY A 45 11.36 -1.22 8.44
CA GLY A 45 11.09 -0.53 9.71
C GLY A 45 9.90 0.43 9.61
N LEU A 46 9.76 1.11 8.47
CA LEU A 46 8.65 2.03 8.17
C LEU A 46 7.28 1.33 8.24
N ALA A 47 7.14 0.19 7.58
CA ALA A 47 5.90 -0.58 7.57
C ALA A 47 5.55 -1.08 8.98
N ARG A 48 6.55 -1.52 9.74
CA ARG A 48 6.38 -1.98 11.12
C ARG A 48 5.85 -0.89 12.04
N ASP A 49 6.43 0.31 11.95
CA ASP A 49 6.03 1.47 12.74
C ASP A 49 4.61 1.93 12.37
N LEU A 50 4.33 2.08 11.07
CA LEU A 50 3.00 2.43 10.56
C LEU A 50 1.91 1.47 11.07
N LEU A 51 2.17 0.16 11.00
CA LEU A 51 1.21 -0.86 11.40
C LEU A 51 1.05 -0.93 12.91
N ALA A 52 2.13 -0.78 13.67
CA ALA A 52 2.08 -0.68 15.12
C ALA A 52 1.20 0.49 15.58
N ARG A 53 1.34 1.67 14.94
CA ARG A 53 0.48 2.84 15.20
C ARG A 53 -1.00 2.60 14.91
N HIS A 54 -1.31 1.70 13.99
CA HIS A 54 -2.69 1.31 13.67
C HIS A 54 -3.17 0.06 14.44
N GLY A 55 -2.37 -0.47 15.37
CA GLY A 55 -2.70 -1.68 16.13
C GLY A 55 -2.83 -2.92 15.25
N ARG A 56 -2.10 -2.98 14.13
CA ARG A 56 -2.10 -4.12 13.20
C ARG A 56 -0.76 -4.85 13.28
N ASP A 57 -0.80 -6.17 13.33
CA ASP A 57 0.40 -6.99 13.29
C ASP A 57 0.81 -7.27 11.84
N LEU A 58 2.10 -7.09 11.54
CA LEU A 58 2.71 -7.47 10.26
C LEU A 58 2.47 -8.94 9.93
N LYS A 59 2.53 -9.83 10.91
CA LYS A 59 2.31 -11.27 10.74
C LYS A 59 0.86 -11.60 10.40
N ALA A 60 -0.08 -10.76 10.81
CA ALA A 60 -1.48 -10.91 10.40
C ALA A 60 -1.73 -10.45 8.96
N LEU A 61 -0.77 -9.76 8.35
CA LEU A 61 -0.85 -9.15 7.04
C LEU A 61 0.03 -9.89 6.03
N ASN A 62 -0.32 -11.14 5.69
CA ASN A 62 0.28 -11.91 4.59
C ASN A 62 -0.16 -11.40 3.19
N SER A 63 -0.45 -10.12 3.03
CA SER A 63 -1.05 -9.57 1.81
C SER A 63 -0.73 -8.10 1.63
N LEU A 64 -0.99 -7.61 0.43
CA LEU A 64 -0.82 -6.22 0.02
C LEU A 64 -1.65 -5.27 0.91
N VAL A 65 -0.99 -4.23 1.40
CA VAL A 65 -1.59 -3.20 2.28
C VAL A 65 -1.40 -1.84 1.62
N TYR A 66 -2.47 -1.08 1.47
CA TYR A 66 -2.48 0.24 0.87
C TYR A 66 -2.89 1.27 1.93
N LEU A 67 -1.97 2.17 2.26
CA LEU A 67 -2.24 3.34 3.06
C LEU A 67 -2.76 4.45 2.14
N ARG A 68 -3.94 4.98 2.45
CA ARG A 68 -4.56 6.09 1.72
C ARG A 68 -5.01 7.17 2.70
N LYS A 69 -4.37 8.34 2.69
CA LYS A 69 -4.67 9.47 3.59
C LYS A 69 -4.79 9.03 5.06
N GLY A 70 -3.86 8.19 5.52
CA GLY A 70 -3.88 7.65 6.89
C GLY A 70 -4.87 6.50 7.14
N ARG A 71 -5.52 5.96 6.12
CA ARG A 71 -6.34 4.74 6.23
C ARG A 71 -5.62 3.54 5.66
N LEU A 72 -5.46 2.51 6.49
CA LEU A 72 -4.98 1.20 6.03
C LEU A 72 -6.10 0.40 5.36
N LEU A 73 -5.87 0.05 4.09
CA LEU A 73 -6.72 -0.79 3.27
C LEU A 73 -5.97 -2.09 3.00
N THR A 74 -6.57 -3.24 3.27
CA THR A 74 -5.91 -4.54 3.16
C THR A 74 -6.65 -5.46 2.19
N ARG A 75 -5.96 -6.50 1.71
CA ARG A 75 -6.52 -7.54 0.82
C ARG A 75 -7.17 -6.93 -0.44
N SER A 76 -8.30 -7.50 -0.88
CA SER A 76 -9.06 -7.09 -2.06
C SER A 76 -9.52 -5.63 -2.02
N ARG A 77 -9.74 -5.07 -0.82
CA ARG A 77 -10.18 -3.68 -0.65
C ARG A 77 -9.04 -2.70 -0.96
N GLY A 78 -7.82 -3.03 -0.57
CA GLY A 78 -6.63 -2.26 -0.93
C GLY A 78 -6.40 -2.25 -2.44
N ALA A 79 -6.45 -3.43 -3.07
CA ALA A 79 -6.28 -3.56 -4.52
C ALA A 79 -7.38 -2.80 -5.31
N LEU A 80 -8.63 -2.86 -4.85
CA LEU A 80 -9.75 -2.17 -5.51
C LEU A 80 -9.66 -0.65 -5.38
N GLU A 81 -9.36 -0.13 -4.20
CA GLU A 81 -9.18 1.32 -3.98
C GLU A 81 -7.96 1.84 -4.74
N LEU A 82 -6.89 1.05 -4.83
CA LEU A 82 -5.72 1.36 -5.61
C LEU A 82 -6.03 1.42 -7.11
N ALA A 83 -6.77 0.45 -7.64
CA ALA A 83 -7.27 0.47 -9.02
C ALA A 83 -8.17 1.69 -9.30
N ARG A 84 -8.95 2.14 -8.30
CA ARG A 84 -9.72 3.38 -8.38
C ARG A 84 -8.85 4.64 -8.37
N ASP A 85 -7.84 4.71 -7.50
CA ASP A 85 -6.90 5.85 -7.46
C ASP A 85 -6.04 5.92 -8.75
N LEU A 86 -5.78 4.78 -9.38
CA LEU A 86 -5.12 4.67 -10.69
C LEU A 86 -6.00 5.16 -11.86
N GLY A 87 -7.31 5.34 -11.65
CA GLY A 87 -8.23 5.85 -12.66
C GLY A 87 -8.78 4.79 -13.60
N PHE A 88 -9.24 3.65 -13.08
CA PHE A 88 -9.96 2.67 -13.91
C PHE A 88 -11.42 3.12 -14.19
N PRO A 89 -11.95 2.92 -15.43
CA PRO A 89 -11.32 2.31 -16.59
C PRO A 89 -11.01 3.37 -17.68
N TRP A 90 -9.83 3.36 -18.30
CA TRP A 90 -9.46 4.15 -19.50
C TRP A 90 -9.26 5.68 -19.37
N ALA A 91 -8.14 6.15 -18.80
CA ALA A 91 -7.66 7.53 -19.01
C ALA A 91 -6.19 7.57 -19.44
#